data_AF-A0A813GV44-F1
#
_entry.id   AF-A0A813GV44-F1
#
_cell.length_a   1.000
_cell.length_b   1.000
_cell.length_c   1.000
_cell.angle_alpha   90.00
_cell.angle_beta   90.00
_cell.angle_gamma   90.00
#
_symmetry.space_group_name_H-M   'P 1'
#
loop_
_entity.id
_entity.type
_entity.pdbx_description
1 polymer ?
#
loop_
_entity_poly.entity_id
_entity_poly.type
_entity_poly.pdbx_seq_one_letter_code
_entity_poly.pdbx_strand_id
1 'polypeptide(L)'
;SAEMQKLINQAAAMGHEADLEPRYWRVPWRADLFKEAIRYSRSLKTSLTSLEDAMSKENSNSPRAEFVRDLLQRSQAFRDRPASILGKIAAVKKLLGIFVHETSGRFSVVSDADVLHQHRYEERLAQAALIAEVGKLEVKEKNKESFAGDESANLCLVLGSMHSIQLSLRDLQHMVLQQV
;
A
#
# COMPACT_ATOMS: atom_id res chain seq x y z
N SER A 1 -0.17 8.36 10.72
CA SER A 1 -0.77 9.70 10.93
C SER A 1 -2.22 9.66 11.46
N ALA A 2 -2.55 10.56 12.40
CA ALA A 2 -3.91 10.74 12.96
C ALA A 2 -4.91 11.32 11.94
N GLU A 3 -4.43 12.15 11.02
CA GLU A 3 -5.25 12.76 9.98
C GLU A 3 -5.80 11.71 9.00
N MET A 4 -4.96 10.77 8.56
CA MET A 4 -5.39 9.68 7.69
C MET A 4 -6.46 8.79 8.35
N GLN A 5 -6.36 8.56 9.67
CA GLN A 5 -7.39 7.83 10.41
C GLN A 5 -8.72 8.58 10.43
N LYS A 6 -8.68 9.90 10.63
CA LYS A 6 -9.87 10.75 10.59
C LYS A 6 -10.56 10.68 9.23
N LEU A 7 -9.80 10.80 8.14
CA LEU A 7 -10.34 10.72 6.78
C LEU A 7 -10.97 9.34 6.49
N ILE A 8 -10.33 8.24 6.91
CA ILE A 8 -10.88 6.89 6.75
C ILE A 8 -12.19 6.73 7.54
N ASN A 9 -12.25 7.28 8.75
CA ASN A 9 -13.46 7.21 9.57
C ASN A 9 -14.60 8.05 8.99
N GLN A 10 -14.29 9.24 8.47
CA GLN A 10 -15.25 10.08 7.77
C GLN A 10 -15.78 9.39 6.51
N ALA A 11 -14.90 8.81 5.69
CA ALA A 11 -15.30 8.05 4.52
C ALA A 11 -16.21 6.87 4.89
N ALA A 12 -15.89 6.13 5.96
CA ALA A 12 -16.71 5.03 6.44
C ALA A 12 -18.11 5.49 6.88
N ALA A 13 -18.21 6.64 7.56
CA ALA A 13 -19.49 7.23 7.95
C ALA A 13 -20.32 7.65 6.73
N MET A 14 -19.70 8.38 5.78
CA MET A 14 -20.36 8.79 4.53
C MET A 14 -20.82 7.59 3.70
N GLY A 15 -20.02 6.51 3.65
CA GLY A 15 -20.41 5.29 2.96
C GLY A 15 -21.58 4.56 3.60
N HIS A 16 -21.80 4.74 4.91
CA HIS A 16 -22.98 4.22 5.60
C HIS A 16 -24.21 5.08 5.31
N GLU A 17 -24.08 6.41 5.30
CA GLU A 17 -25.16 7.32 4.91
C GLU A 17 -25.62 7.06 3.47
N ALA A 18 -24.67 6.84 2.54
CA ALA A 18 -24.96 6.51 1.15
C ALA A 18 -25.71 5.17 0.97
N ASP A 19 -25.55 4.23 1.90
CA ASP A 19 -26.25 2.94 1.91
C ASP A 19 -27.72 3.09 2.33
N LEU A 20 -28.00 4.08 3.18
CA LEU A 20 -29.34 4.41 3.65
C LEU A 20 -30.11 5.34 2.69
N GLU A 21 -29.41 5.93 1.71
CA GLU A 21 -30.00 6.84 0.73
C GLU A 21 -30.98 6.10 -0.20
N PRO A 22 -32.25 6.56 -0.34
CA PRO A 22 -33.18 6.00 -1.31
C PRO A 22 -32.72 6.26 -2.76
N ARG A 23 -32.41 5.21 -3.52
CA ARG A 23 -31.83 5.31 -4.89
C ARG A 23 -32.76 4.79 -6.00
N TYR A 24 -34.00 5.28 -6.07
CA TYR A 24 -35.01 4.77 -7.01
C TYR A 24 -34.65 4.93 -8.51
N TRP A 25 -33.89 5.95 -8.88
CA TRP A 25 -33.49 6.27 -10.27
C TRP A 25 -31.97 6.31 -10.47
N ARG A 26 -31.18 5.94 -9.46
CA ARG A 26 -29.71 5.88 -9.49
C ARG A 26 -29.24 4.44 -9.40
N VAL A 27 -27.98 4.20 -9.78
CA VAL A 27 -27.35 2.89 -9.58
C VAL A 27 -27.29 2.57 -8.06
N PRO A 28 -27.62 1.34 -7.64
CA PRO A 28 -27.50 0.91 -6.26
C PRO A 28 -26.11 1.19 -5.67
N TRP A 29 -26.08 1.60 -4.40
CA TRP A 29 -24.81 1.80 -3.70
C TRP A 29 -24.06 0.47 -3.55
N ARG A 30 -22.74 0.50 -3.78
CA ARG A 30 -21.87 -0.67 -3.70
C ARG A 30 -21.37 -0.86 -2.26
N ALA A 31 -22.29 -1.03 -1.32
CA ALA A 31 -22.00 -0.99 0.12
C ALA A 31 -20.88 -1.95 0.54
N ASP A 32 -20.97 -3.22 0.14
CA ASP A 32 -19.97 -4.23 0.50
C ASP A 32 -18.60 -3.94 -0.12
N LEU A 33 -18.60 -3.45 -1.36
CA LEU A 33 -17.38 -3.02 -2.03
C LEU A 33 -16.69 -1.88 -1.29
N PHE A 34 -17.48 -0.89 -0.85
CA PHE A 34 -16.97 0.25 -0.12
C PHE A 34 -16.45 -0.14 1.27
N LYS A 35 -17.14 -1.04 1.99
CA LYS A 35 -16.68 -1.58 3.28
C LYS A 35 -15.32 -2.26 3.14
N GLU A 36 -15.14 -3.06 2.09
CA GLU A 36 -13.86 -3.71 1.80
C GLU A 36 -12.77 -2.69 1.42
N ALA A 37 -13.09 -1.64 0.65
CA ALA A 37 -12.16 -0.55 0.35
C ALA A 37 -11.67 0.18 1.61
N ILE A 38 -12.56 0.42 2.57
CA ILE A 38 -12.22 0.98 3.88
C ILE A 38 -11.30 0.04 4.67
N ARG A 39 -11.57 -1.27 4.65
CA ARG A 39 -10.71 -2.27 5.31
C ARG A 39 -9.28 -2.25 4.75
N TYR A 40 -9.12 -2.27 3.42
CA TYR A 40 -7.80 -2.18 2.79
C TYR A 40 -7.12 -0.84 3.06
N SER A 41 -7.87 0.27 3.08
CA SER A 41 -7.34 1.59 3.43
C SER A 41 -6.76 1.62 4.86
N ARG A 42 -7.40 0.94 5.82
CA ARG A 42 -6.88 0.79 7.19
C ARG A 42 -5.59 -0.04 7.21
N SER A 43 -5.53 -1.14 6.45
CA SER A 43 -4.33 -1.96 6.33
C SER A 43 -3.17 -1.16 5.73
N LEU A 44 -3.41 -0.42 4.64
CA LEU A 44 -2.45 0.49 4.02
C LEU A 44 -1.92 1.53 5.01
N LYS A 45 -2.81 2.17 5.78
CA LYS A 45 -2.42 3.12 6.82
C LYS A 45 -1.48 2.48 7.85
N THR A 46 -1.79 1.27 8.32
CA THR A 46 -0.94 0.56 9.28
C THR A 46 0.44 0.29 8.70
N SER A 47 0.52 -0.29 7.50
CA SER A 47 1.81 -0.59 6.85
C SER A 47 2.63 0.68 6.55
N LEU A 48 1.98 1.77 6.13
CA LEU A 48 2.64 3.06 5.93
C LEU A 48 3.15 3.65 7.24
N THR A 49 2.39 3.54 8.31
CA THR A 49 2.81 4.03 9.64
C THR A 49 3.99 3.21 10.16
N SER A 50 3.99 1.89 9.98
CA SER A 50 5.13 1.02 10.32
C SER A 50 6.38 1.36 9.52
N LEU A 51 6.22 1.66 8.22
CA LEU A 51 7.32 2.10 7.37
C LEU A 51 7.85 3.48 7.79
N GLU A 52 6.95 4.42 8.09
CA GLU A 52 7.29 5.76 8.57
C GLU A 52 8.03 5.69 9.90
N ASP A 53 7.59 4.87 10.85
CA ASP A 53 8.26 4.64 12.14
C ASP A 53 9.69 4.09 11.94
N ALA A 54 9.86 3.15 11.00
CA ALA A 54 11.17 2.61 10.64
C ALA A 54 12.10 3.67 10.00
N MET A 55 11.55 4.74 9.44
CA MET A 55 12.27 5.76 8.67
C MET A 55 12.31 7.16 9.32
N SER A 56 11.63 7.37 10.45
CA SER A 56 11.36 8.71 11.00
C SER A 56 12.63 9.48 11.41
N LYS A 57 12.58 10.80 11.20
CA LYS A 57 13.67 11.76 11.52
C LYS A 57 13.83 12.03 13.01
N GLU A 58 12.80 11.86 13.83
CA GLU A 58 12.96 11.89 15.30
C GLU A 58 13.91 10.77 15.78
N ASN A 59 14.00 9.72 14.96
CA ASN A 59 14.94 8.61 15.05
C ASN A 59 16.09 8.75 14.03
N SER A 60 16.46 9.97 13.60
CA SER A 60 17.47 10.18 12.54
C SER A 60 18.88 9.72 12.91
N ASN A 61 19.19 9.56 14.19
CA ASN A 61 20.40 8.91 14.71
C ASN A 61 20.12 7.51 15.28
N SER A 62 18.94 6.96 15.02
CA SER A 62 18.64 5.58 15.40
C SER A 62 19.35 4.61 14.45
N PRO A 63 19.77 3.44 14.95
CA PRO A 63 20.30 2.36 14.13
C PRO A 63 19.38 1.97 12.96
N ARG A 64 18.05 2.12 13.13
CA ARG A 64 17.05 1.83 12.10
C ARG A 64 17.16 2.77 10.90
N ALA A 65 17.18 4.08 11.17
CA ALA A 65 17.24 5.09 10.12
C ALA A 65 18.57 5.06 9.37
N GLU A 66 19.68 4.76 10.07
CA GLU A 66 20.99 4.52 9.45
C GLU A 66 20.96 3.31 8.51
N PHE A 67 20.41 2.18 8.97
CA PHE A 67 20.28 0.98 8.14
C PHE A 67 19.45 1.24 6.88
N VAL A 68 18.30 1.91 6.99
CA VAL A 68 17.46 2.19 5.81
C VAL A 68 18.15 3.16 4.85
N ARG A 69 18.89 4.16 5.35
CA ARG A 69 19.70 5.05 4.49
C ARG A 69 20.82 4.29 3.78
N ASP A 70 21.50 3.39 4.47
CA ASP A 70 22.53 2.54 3.88
C ASP A 70 21.95 1.60 2.81
N LEU A 71 20.80 1.00 3.07
CA LEU A 71 20.08 0.18 2.10
C LEU A 71 19.66 0.99 0.86
N LEU A 72 19.16 2.21 1.05
CA LEU A 72 18.88 3.16 -0.03
C LEU A 72 20.14 3.53 -0.83
N GLN A 73 21.33 3.54 -0.22
CA GLN A 73 22.57 3.83 -0.92
C GLN A 73 23.10 2.63 -1.71
N ARG A 74 22.88 1.42 -1.22
CA ARG A 74 23.49 0.20 -1.75
C ARG A 74 22.62 -0.58 -2.74
N SER A 75 21.29 -0.54 -2.60
CA SER A 75 20.38 -1.35 -3.42
C SER A 75 19.60 -0.49 -4.40
N GLN A 76 19.84 -0.71 -5.70
CA GLN A 76 19.04 -0.08 -6.76
C GLN A 76 17.62 -0.68 -6.78
N ALA A 77 17.49 -1.99 -6.56
CA ALA A 77 16.19 -2.65 -6.47
C ALA A 77 15.30 -2.04 -5.36
N PHE A 78 15.91 -1.60 -4.25
CA PHE A 78 15.20 -0.91 -3.18
C PHE A 78 14.74 0.50 -3.60
N ARG A 79 15.53 1.23 -4.40
CA ARG A 79 15.18 2.57 -4.90
C ARG A 79 14.05 2.58 -5.92
N ASP A 80 13.93 1.52 -6.70
CA ASP A 80 12.92 1.44 -7.78
C ASP A 80 11.52 1.08 -7.23
N ARG A 81 11.45 0.46 -6.04
CA ARG A 81 10.19 0.02 -5.42
C ARG A 81 9.19 1.14 -5.12
N PRO A 82 9.59 2.28 -4.52
CA PRO A 82 8.68 3.40 -4.30
C PRO A 82 7.96 3.85 -5.58
N ALA A 83 8.65 3.89 -6.73
CA ALA A 83 8.04 4.27 -8.00
C ALA A 83 6.94 3.28 -8.43
N SER A 84 7.20 1.97 -8.30
CA SER A 84 6.19 0.93 -8.56
C SER A 84 4.97 1.05 -7.64
N ILE A 85 5.20 1.27 -6.34
CA ILE A 85 4.12 1.46 -5.36
C ILE A 85 3.28 2.70 -5.70
N LEU A 86 3.93 3.82 -6.04
CA LEU A 86 3.24 5.06 -6.42
C LEU A 86 2.43 4.88 -7.72
N GLY A 87 2.96 4.16 -8.70
CA GLY A 87 2.23 3.81 -9.92
C GLY A 87 0.94 3.03 -9.62
N LYS A 88 1.04 2.03 -8.73
CA LYS A 88 -0.14 1.28 -8.27
C LYS A 88 -1.14 2.13 -7.50
N ILE A 89 -0.67 3.02 -6.63
CA ILE A 89 -1.55 3.97 -5.92
C ILE A 89 -2.33 4.83 -6.94
N ALA A 90 -1.66 5.30 -7.99
CA ALA A 90 -2.31 6.08 -9.03
C ALA A 90 -3.39 5.27 -9.78
N ALA A 91 -3.09 4.02 -10.16
CA ALA A 91 -4.06 3.13 -10.81
C ALA A 91 -5.26 2.82 -9.90
N VAL A 92 -5.02 2.49 -8.63
CA VAL A 92 -6.09 2.25 -7.64
C VAL A 92 -6.92 3.50 -7.41
N LYS A 93 -6.30 4.68 -7.36
CA LYS A 93 -7.02 5.96 -7.21
C LYS A 93 -7.99 6.20 -8.37
N LYS A 94 -7.60 5.86 -9.61
CA LYS A 94 -8.53 5.90 -10.76
C LYS A 94 -9.71 4.94 -10.55
N LEU A 95 -9.43 3.70 -10.12
CA LEU A 95 -10.45 2.67 -9.87
C LEU A 95 -11.47 3.04 -8.78
N LEU A 96 -11.03 3.71 -7.71
CA LEU A 96 -11.92 4.19 -6.65
C LEU A 96 -12.98 5.19 -7.16
N GLY A 97 -12.81 5.74 -8.36
CA GLY A 97 -13.84 6.51 -9.06
C GLY A 97 -15.15 5.74 -9.30
N ILE A 98 -15.14 4.40 -9.22
CA ILE A 98 -16.34 3.57 -9.33
C ILE A 98 -17.42 3.94 -8.31
N PHE A 99 -17.03 4.45 -7.13
CA PHE A 99 -17.98 4.84 -6.09
C PHE A 99 -18.75 6.12 -6.43
N VAL A 100 -18.27 6.90 -7.39
CA VAL A 100 -18.93 8.13 -7.87
C VAL A 100 -19.54 7.89 -9.27
N HIS A 101 -19.41 6.68 -9.81
CA HIS A 101 -19.96 6.30 -11.10
C HIS A 101 -21.44 5.91 -10.95
N GLU A 102 -22.32 6.90 -11.06
CA GLU A 102 -23.77 6.73 -10.89
C GLU A 102 -24.52 6.37 -12.17
N THR A 103 -23.82 6.06 -13.26
CA THR A 103 -24.45 5.74 -14.55
C THR A 103 -24.46 4.23 -14.81
N SER A 104 -25.48 3.75 -15.52
CA SER A 104 -25.56 2.35 -15.97
C SER A 104 -24.58 2.01 -17.10
N GLY A 105 -23.87 3.01 -17.63
CA GLY A 105 -22.87 2.83 -18.68
C GLY A 105 -21.61 2.14 -18.16
N ARG A 106 -20.80 1.64 -19.09
CA ARG A 106 -19.51 1.00 -18.78
C ARG A 106 -18.58 1.98 -18.07
N PHE A 107 -17.96 1.55 -16.98
CA PHE A 107 -16.95 2.33 -16.28
C PHE A 107 -15.66 2.36 -17.12
N SER A 108 -15.43 3.47 -17.83
CA SER A 108 -14.41 3.62 -18.87
C SER A 108 -12.98 3.43 -18.37
N VAL A 109 -12.75 3.67 -17.08
CA VAL A 109 -11.45 3.49 -16.40
C VAL A 109 -10.94 2.05 -16.50
N VAL A 110 -11.82 1.05 -16.63
CA VAL A 110 -11.40 -0.36 -16.79
C VAL A 110 -10.83 -0.66 -18.18
N SER A 111 -10.93 0.27 -19.12
CA SER A 111 -10.26 0.15 -20.43
C SER A 111 -8.85 0.76 -20.42
N ASP A 112 -8.43 1.38 -19.31
CA ASP A 112 -7.10 1.95 -19.16
C ASP A 112 -6.05 0.83 -18.98
N ALA A 113 -5.04 0.81 -19.85
CA ALA A 113 -3.97 -0.19 -19.81
C ALA A 113 -3.22 -0.19 -18.47
N ASP A 114 -3.06 0.99 -17.85
CA ASP A 114 -2.39 1.14 -16.55
C ASP A 114 -3.15 0.42 -15.42
N VAL A 115 -4.48 0.39 -15.54
CA VAL A 115 -5.39 -0.19 -14.54
C VAL A 115 -5.47 -1.71 -14.69
N LEU A 116 -5.25 -2.22 -15.90
CA LEU A 116 -5.23 -3.65 -16.19
C LEU A 116 -3.84 -4.27 -16.04
N HIS A 117 -2.78 -3.45 -15.94
CA HIS A 117 -1.41 -3.94 -15.85
C HIS A 117 -1.20 -4.79 -14.59
N GLN A 118 -0.89 -6.07 -14.80
CA GLN A 118 -0.64 -7.01 -13.73
C GLN A 118 0.84 -7.02 -13.36
N HIS A 119 1.22 -6.16 -12.42
CA HIS A 119 2.59 -6.10 -11.89
C HIS A 119 3.07 -7.38 -11.15
N ARG A 120 2.28 -8.47 -11.09
CA ARG A 120 2.58 -9.64 -10.25
C ARG A 120 3.94 -10.27 -10.55
N TYR A 121 4.27 -10.38 -11.83
CA TYR A 121 5.55 -10.96 -12.25
C TYR A 121 6.72 -10.02 -11.96
N GLU A 122 6.58 -8.74 -12.32
CA GLU A 122 7.57 -7.68 -12.05
C GLU A 122 7.86 -7.54 -10.56
N GLU A 123 6.83 -7.54 -9.71
CA GLU A 123 6.97 -7.45 -8.25
C GLU A 123 7.70 -8.65 -7.68
N ARG A 124 7.39 -9.86 -8.16
CA ARG A 124 8.05 -11.08 -7.71
C ARG A 124 9.52 -11.07 -8.10
N LEU A 125 9.84 -10.65 -9.33
CA LEU A 125 11.22 -10.48 -9.78
C LEU A 125 11.97 -9.43 -8.96
N ALA A 126 11.38 -8.25 -8.76
CA ALA A 126 11.95 -7.18 -7.95
C ALA A 126 12.16 -7.61 -6.49
N GLN A 127 11.26 -8.41 -5.93
CA GLN A 127 11.42 -9.00 -4.59
C GLN A 127 12.56 -10.01 -4.53
N ALA A 128 12.65 -10.91 -5.51
CA ALA A 128 13.73 -11.90 -5.56
C ALA A 128 15.10 -11.23 -5.74
N ALA A 129 15.19 -10.22 -6.61
CA ALA A 129 16.40 -9.43 -6.81
C ALA A 129 16.83 -8.73 -5.53
N LEU A 130 15.89 -8.10 -4.82
CA LEU A 130 16.17 -7.43 -3.55
C LEU A 130 16.63 -8.39 -2.45
N ILE A 131 16.01 -9.57 -2.33
CA ILE A 131 16.45 -10.61 -1.38
C ILE A 131 17.86 -11.08 -1.73
N ALA A 132 18.17 -11.25 -3.01
CA ALA A 132 19.49 -11.65 -3.47
C ALA A 132 20.56 -10.57 -3.24
N GLU A 133 20.21 -9.29 -3.38
CA GLU A 133 21.09 -8.16 -3.05
C GLU A 133 21.33 -8.06 -1.55
N VAL A 134 20.27 -8.18 -0.75
CA VAL A 134 20.35 -8.22 0.71
C VAL A 134 21.23 -9.37 1.19
N GLY A 135 21.09 -10.56 0.60
CA GLY A 135 21.90 -11.73 1.00
C GLY A 135 23.40 -11.55 0.76
N LYS A 136 23.79 -10.54 -0.04
CA LYS A 136 25.19 -10.14 -0.25
C LYS A 136 25.64 -9.02 0.68
N LEU A 137 24.72 -8.36 1.39
CA LEU A 137 25.05 -7.38 2.41
C LEU A 137 25.51 -8.15 3.66
N GLU A 138 26.68 -7.81 4.18
CA GLU A 138 27.09 -8.24 5.52
C GLU A 138 26.18 -7.55 6.54
N VAL A 139 25.05 -8.17 6.85
CA VAL A 139 24.14 -7.72 7.90
C VAL A 139 24.86 -7.95 9.23
N LYS A 140 25.22 -6.88 9.92
CA LYS A 140 25.97 -6.98 11.17
C LYS A 140 24.97 -7.29 12.29
N GLU A 141 24.98 -8.53 12.78
CA GLU A 141 24.32 -8.86 14.05
C GLU A 141 25.04 -8.12 15.19
N LYS A 142 24.62 -6.88 15.48
CA LYS A 142 25.04 -6.18 16.69
C LYS A 142 24.20 -6.68 17.87
N ASN A 143 24.86 -6.82 19.01
CA ASN A 143 24.43 -7.52 20.22
C ASN A 143 22.98 -7.24 20.70
N LYS A 144 22.34 -8.30 21.22
CA LYS A 144 20.89 -8.55 21.31
C LYS A 144 20.25 -8.14 22.65
N GLU A 145 19.92 -6.86 22.83
CA GLU A 145 19.03 -6.45 23.94
C GLU A 145 17.73 -5.79 23.46
N SER A 146 17.64 -5.39 22.18
CA SER A 146 16.45 -4.74 21.62
C SER A 146 16.28 -5.04 20.14
N PHE A 147 15.04 -5.34 19.73
CA PHE A 147 14.62 -5.50 18.32
C PHE A 147 14.97 -4.28 17.46
N ALA A 148 15.16 -3.10 18.06
CA ALA A 148 15.56 -1.90 17.33
C ALA A 148 17.02 -1.91 16.85
N GLY A 149 17.90 -2.67 17.51
CA GLY A 149 19.33 -2.77 17.16
C GLY A 149 19.67 -3.86 16.15
N ASP A 150 18.72 -4.75 15.85
CA ASP A 150 18.92 -5.85 14.91
C ASP A 150 18.64 -5.39 13.47
N GLU A 151 19.69 -5.30 12.67
CA GLU A 151 19.63 -4.91 11.25
C GLU A 151 18.75 -5.87 10.42
N SER A 152 18.75 -7.17 10.73
CA SER A 152 17.91 -8.17 10.06
C SER A 152 16.43 -7.95 10.36
N ALA A 153 16.12 -7.68 11.63
CA ALA A 153 14.77 -7.36 12.07
C ALA A 153 14.22 -6.09 11.41
N ASN A 154 15.05 -5.04 11.34
CA ASN A 154 14.71 -3.77 10.71
C ASN A 154 14.48 -3.94 9.20
N LEU A 155 15.30 -4.76 8.54
CA LEU A 155 15.09 -5.12 7.15
C LEU A 155 13.76 -5.84 6.93
N CYS A 156 13.47 -6.86 7.74
CA CYS A 156 12.22 -7.61 7.67
C CYS A 156 11.01 -6.69 7.87
N LEU A 157 11.09 -5.72 8.78
CA LEU A 157 10.04 -4.73 9.00
C LEU A 157 9.79 -3.87 7.76
N VAL A 158 10.85 -3.34 7.15
CA VAL A 158 10.75 -2.45 5.98
C VAL A 158 10.25 -3.22 4.75
N LEU A 159 10.86 -4.38 4.46
CA LEU A 159 10.45 -5.22 3.34
C LEU A 159 9.03 -5.77 3.52
N GLY A 160 8.69 -6.20 4.74
CA GLY A 160 7.36 -6.64 5.11
C GLY A 160 6.32 -5.53 4.92
N SER A 161 6.61 -4.32 5.40
CA SER A 161 5.72 -3.17 5.25
C SER A 161 5.50 -2.80 3.79
N MET A 162 6.56 -2.75 2.97
CA MET A 162 6.44 -2.52 1.52
C MET A 162 5.63 -3.61 0.84
N HIS A 163 5.84 -4.87 1.19
CA HIS A 163 5.09 -5.99 0.63
C HIS A 163 3.61 -5.93 1.02
N SER A 164 3.30 -5.64 2.29
CA SER A 164 1.93 -5.44 2.76
C SER A 164 1.20 -4.30 2.05
N ILE A 165 1.91 -3.20 1.73
CA ILE A 165 1.35 -2.12 0.91
C ILE A 165 1.02 -2.62 -0.49
N GLN A 166 1.95 -3.30 -1.15
CA GLN A 166 1.75 -3.85 -2.49
C GLN A 166 0.57 -4.84 -2.55
N LEU A 167 0.47 -5.74 -1.57
CA LEU A 167 -0.63 -6.69 -1.45
C LEU A 167 -1.97 -5.97 -1.26
N SER A 168 -2.04 -5.02 -0.33
CA SER A 168 -3.27 -4.28 -0.06
C SER A 168 -3.76 -3.49 -1.27
N LEU A 169 -2.86 -2.86 -2.03
CA LEU A 169 -3.20 -2.17 -3.28
C LEU A 169 -3.70 -3.14 -4.35
N ARG A 170 -3.04 -4.29 -4.48
CA ARG A 170 -3.41 -5.34 -5.44
C ARG A 170 -4.79 -5.92 -5.13
N ASP A 171 -5.04 -6.24 -3.86
CA ASP A 171 -6.29 -6.86 -3.44
C ASP A 171 -7.45 -5.87 -3.61
N LEU A 172 -7.22 -4.57 -3.34
CA LEU A 172 -8.15 -3.49 -3.65
C LEU A 172 -8.41 -3.36 -5.16
N GLN A 173 -7.37 -3.39 -6.00
CA GLN A 173 -7.51 -3.38 -7.46
C GLN A 173 -8.35 -4.56 -7.97
N HIS A 174 -8.03 -5.79 -7.54
CA HIS A 174 -8.76 -6.99 -7.95
C HIS A 174 -10.22 -6.96 -7.52
N MET A 175 -10.48 -6.54 -6.28
CA MET A 175 -11.84 -6.45 -5.77
C MET A 175 -12.68 -5.45 -6.57
N VAL A 176 -12.12 -4.30 -6.99
CA VAL A 176 -12.86 -3.35 -7.84
C VAL A 176 -13.08 -3.94 -9.23
N LEU A 177 -12.06 -4.55 -9.84
CA LEU A 177 -12.15 -5.14 -11.18
C LEU A 177 -13.12 -6.32 -11.28
N GLN A 178 -13.39 -7.04 -10.18
CA GLN A 178 -14.40 -8.10 -10.14
C GLN A 178 -15.85 -7.58 -10.17
N GLN A 179 -16.05 -6.29 -9.93
CA GLN A 179 -17.37 -5.66 -9.76
C GLN A 179 -17.73 -4.71 -10.90
N VAL A 180 -16.80 -4.48 -11.84
CA VAL A 180 -17.00 -3.70 -13.07
C VAL A 180 -17.28 -4.63 -14.23
#